data_AF-R7QJ97-F1
#
_entry.id   AF-R7QJ97-F1
#
_cell.length_a   1.000
_cell.length_b   1.000
_cell.length_c   1.000
_cell.angle_alpha   90.00
_cell.angle_beta   90.00
_cell.angle_gamma   90.00
#
_symmetry.space_group_name_H-M   'P 1'
#
loop_
_entity.id
_entity.type
_entity.pdbx_description
1 polymer ?
#
loop_
_entity_poly.entity_id
_entity_poly.type
_entity_poly.pdbx_seq_one_letter_code
_entity_poly.pdbx_strand_id
1 'polypeptide(L)'
;MAAQVTAESYSFESNRSLNSIVRHIKKTGEMRLTFLKLDHDTLRLVVYANSSFNNREESRSQLGFIIVLADKSEKCAVLHYASYKSRRVARSSMGGEKLAFVDAFDCSFLLRHDISRMLGRHIPLIMLTDSKILFDVLTRSRYTSERRLMVDISASRQAYREGSISDVALIPSEDNVADAFTKVCSNGALNRLLRSGKLQHRVTQWVIRSKSPLAPCRPLTSKTGQ
;
A
#
# COMPACT_ATOMS: atom_id res chain seq x y z
N MET A 1 10.88 11.66 11.55
CA MET A 1 9.60 12.21 12.05
C MET A 1 8.49 11.24 11.66
N ALA A 2 7.94 10.48 12.61
CA ALA A 2 6.60 9.94 12.43
C ALA A 2 5.65 11.00 12.98
N ALA A 3 4.63 11.30 12.20
CA ALA A 3 3.70 12.40 12.40
C ALA A 3 2.76 12.08 13.56
N GLN A 4 3.17 12.39 14.79
CA GLN A 4 2.28 12.38 15.95
C GLN A 4 2.48 13.63 16.79
N VAL A 5 2.47 14.77 16.10
CA VAL A 5 2.35 16.06 16.77
C VAL A 5 0.87 16.43 16.69
N THR A 6 0.18 16.38 17.83
CA THR A 6 -1.17 16.93 17.97
C THR A 6 -1.05 18.43 18.27
N ALA A 7 -2.15 19.17 18.19
CA ALA A 7 -2.15 20.58 18.61
C ALA A 7 -1.67 20.73 20.07
N GLU A 8 -1.92 19.72 20.91
CA GLU A 8 -1.56 19.67 22.32
C GLU A 8 -0.09 19.27 22.55
N SER A 9 0.46 18.35 21.74
CA SER A 9 1.86 17.91 21.84
C SER A 9 2.84 18.72 20.97
N TYR A 10 2.34 19.72 20.25
CA TYR A 10 3.14 20.60 19.42
C TYR A 10 4.06 21.48 20.27
N SER A 11 5.36 21.32 20.02
CA SER A 11 6.41 22.05 20.72
C SER A 11 7.37 22.73 19.74
N PHE A 12 8.10 23.73 20.24
CA PHE A 12 9.17 24.38 19.49
C PHE A 12 10.25 23.39 18.99
N GLU A 13 10.50 22.32 19.75
CA GLU A 13 11.45 21.27 19.38
C GLU A 13 11.00 20.47 18.15
N SER A 14 9.69 20.30 17.98
CA SER A 14 9.11 19.67 16.79
C SER A 14 9.43 20.48 15.53
N ASN A 15 9.27 21.81 15.59
CA ASN A 15 9.67 22.71 14.49
C ASN A 15 11.16 22.68 14.23
N ARG A 16 11.98 22.69 15.28
CA ARG A 16 13.44 22.64 15.15
C ARG A 16 13.88 21.37 14.43
N SER A 17 13.29 20.24 14.78
CA SER A 17 13.53 18.94 14.16
C SER A 17 13.11 18.93 12.68
N LEU A 18 11.94 19.50 12.35
CA LEU A 18 11.44 19.58 10.97
C LEU A 18 12.39 20.43 10.13
N ASN A 19 12.72 21.62 10.65
CA ASN A 19 13.63 22.55 10.00
C ASN A 19 15.04 21.97 9.83
N SER A 20 15.48 21.11 10.74
CA SER A 20 16.75 20.38 10.60
C SER A 20 16.71 19.42 9.42
N ILE A 21 15.63 18.64 9.28
CA ILE A 21 15.43 17.71 8.16
C ILE A 21 15.35 18.47 6.84
N VAL A 22 14.56 19.56 6.76
CA VAL A 22 14.44 20.38 5.55
C VAL A 22 15.80 20.97 5.15
N ARG A 23 16.58 21.49 6.12
CA ARG A 23 17.93 21.99 5.85
C ARG A 23 18.87 20.89 5.37
N HIS A 24 18.79 19.70 5.97
CA HIS A 24 19.56 18.55 5.52
C HIS A 24 19.22 18.17 4.07
N ILE A 25 17.93 18.05 3.73
CA ILE A 25 17.49 17.75 2.36
C ILE A 25 18.00 18.80 1.36
N LYS A 26 17.87 20.09 1.70
CA LYS A 26 18.35 21.20 0.87
C LYS A 26 19.88 21.17 0.69
N LYS A 27 20.63 20.86 1.75
CA LYS A 27 22.11 20.83 1.71
C LYS A 27 22.65 19.63 0.94
N THR A 28 22.03 18.46 1.13
CA THR A 28 22.49 17.23 0.47
C THR A 28 22.25 17.28 -1.04
N GLY A 29 21.16 17.90 -1.52
CA GLY A 29 20.90 18.09 -2.96
C GLY A 29 20.63 16.81 -3.78
N GLU A 30 20.88 15.64 -3.18
CA GLU A 30 20.73 14.30 -3.78
C GLU A 30 19.37 13.64 -3.54
N MET A 31 18.55 14.16 -2.61
CA MET A 31 17.21 13.62 -2.39
C MET A 31 16.25 14.18 -3.45
N ARG A 32 16.09 13.43 -4.55
CA ARG A 32 15.24 13.79 -5.68
C ARG A 32 14.24 12.66 -5.97
N LEU A 33 13.08 13.03 -6.51
CA LEU A 33 12.15 12.05 -7.10
C LEU A 33 12.63 11.74 -8.51
N THR A 34 13.11 10.53 -8.74
CA THR A 34 13.56 10.09 -10.07
C THR A 34 12.37 9.52 -10.85
N PHE A 35 12.02 10.16 -11.96
CA PHE A 35 11.00 9.66 -12.89
C PHE A 35 11.66 9.09 -14.14
N LEU A 36 11.84 7.78 -14.15
CA LEU A 36 12.36 7.07 -15.33
C LEU A 36 11.24 6.83 -16.33
N LYS A 37 11.58 6.83 -17.62
CA LYS A 37 10.65 6.40 -18.68
C LYS A 37 10.32 4.92 -18.46
N LEU A 38 9.04 4.64 -18.22
CA LEU A 38 8.51 3.29 -18.02
C LEU A 38 8.14 2.66 -19.36
N ASP A 39 8.24 1.33 -19.43
CA ASP A 39 7.66 0.55 -20.53
C ASP A 39 6.14 0.41 -20.34
N HIS A 40 5.38 1.02 -21.25
CA HIS A 40 3.92 1.08 -21.16
C HIS A 40 3.27 -0.31 -21.24
N ASP A 41 3.88 -1.25 -21.97
CA ASP A 41 3.30 -2.58 -22.26
C ASP A 41 3.39 -3.55 -21.08
N THR A 42 4.19 -3.20 -20.07
CA THR A 42 4.48 -4.08 -18.94
C THR A 42 4.22 -3.41 -17.60
N LEU A 43 3.42 -2.34 -17.62
CA LEU A 43 3.04 -1.58 -16.44
C LEU A 43 2.24 -2.43 -15.46
N ARG A 44 2.52 -2.23 -14.18
CA ARG A 44 1.78 -2.76 -13.04
C ARG A 44 1.78 -1.74 -11.90
N LEU A 45 0.69 -1.74 -11.15
CA LEU A 45 0.57 -0.95 -9.94
C LEU A 45 1.04 -1.80 -8.76
N VAL A 46 2.01 -1.30 -7.99
CA VAL A 46 2.54 -1.96 -6.80
C VAL A 46 2.23 -1.10 -5.59
N VAL A 47 1.72 -1.73 -4.54
CA VAL A 47 1.24 -1.04 -3.35
C VAL A 47 1.92 -1.61 -2.13
N TYR A 48 2.55 -0.76 -1.34
CA TYR A 48 3.08 -1.11 -0.03
C TYR A 48 2.16 -0.51 1.02
N ALA A 49 1.72 -1.31 1.98
CA ALA A 49 0.94 -0.85 3.11
C ALA A 49 1.60 -1.30 4.41
N ASN A 50 1.55 -0.43 5.42
CA ASN A 50 1.94 -0.78 6.77
C ASN A 50 1.13 0.02 7.80
N SER A 51 1.14 -0.46 9.04
CA SER A 51 0.71 0.30 10.20
C SER A 51 1.74 0.23 11.32
N SER A 52 1.73 1.20 12.23
CA SER A 52 2.36 1.08 13.53
C SER A 52 1.31 1.26 14.62
N PHE A 53 1.35 0.37 15.60
CA PHE A 53 0.42 0.35 16.73
C PHE A 53 1.06 1.02 17.94
N ASN A 54 0.39 2.04 18.49
CA ASN A 54 0.83 2.70 19.70
C ASN A 54 -0.02 2.24 20.89
N ASN A 55 0.62 1.60 21.86
CA ASN A 55 -0.02 1.14 23.10
C ASN A 55 -0.21 2.25 24.16
N ARG A 56 0.22 3.50 23.90
CA ARG A 56 0.23 4.57 24.89
C ARG A 56 -0.82 5.64 24.57
N GLU A 57 -1.78 5.77 25.48
CA GLU A 57 -2.82 6.81 25.66
C GLU A 57 -3.77 7.10 24.49
N GLU A 58 -3.29 7.16 23.25
CA GLU A 58 -4.12 7.27 22.05
C GLU A 58 -4.17 5.92 21.33
N SER A 59 -5.29 5.20 21.45
CA SER A 59 -5.47 3.86 20.86
C SER A 59 -5.53 3.82 19.32
N ARG A 60 -5.05 4.86 18.62
CA ARG A 60 -5.15 4.98 17.16
C ARG A 60 -3.80 4.66 16.52
N SER A 61 -3.80 3.64 15.68
CA SER A 61 -2.63 3.25 14.88
C SER A 61 -2.25 4.34 13.88
N GLN A 62 -0.96 4.52 13.62
CA GLN A 62 -0.50 5.24 12.44
C GLN A 62 -0.62 4.30 11.25
N LEU A 63 -1.32 4.71 10.20
CA LEU A 63 -1.41 3.98 8.94
C LEU A 63 -0.55 4.69 7.89
N GLY A 64 0.02 3.90 7.00
CA GLY A 64 0.82 4.43 5.91
C GLY A 64 0.83 3.51 4.71
N PHE A 65 0.81 4.10 3.53
CA PHE A 65 0.94 3.36 2.28
C PHE A 65 1.63 4.20 1.21
N ILE A 66 2.15 3.52 0.20
CA ILE A 66 2.68 4.12 -1.01
C ILE A 66 2.29 3.26 -2.22
N ILE A 67 1.87 3.95 -3.28
CA ILE A 67 1.41 3.39 -4.54
C ILE A 67 2.40 3.84 -5.62
N VAL A 68 2.99 2.86 -6.30
CA VAL A 68 3.99 3.08 -7.33
C VAL A 68 3.59 2.37 -8.61
N LEU A 69 3.79 3.04 -9.73
CA LEU A 69 3.65 2.46 -11.06
C LEU A 69 5.02 1.91 -11.47
N ALA A 70 5.08 0.65 -11.88
CA ALA A 70 6.34 0.01 -12.25
C ALA A 70 6.22 -0.78 -13.55
N ASP A 71 7.35 -1.01 -14.23
CA ASP A 71 7.45 -1.87 -15.41
C ASP A 71 8.17 -3.20 -15.11
N LYS A 72 8.27 -4.10 -16.10
CA LYS A 72 8.98 -5.39 -15.94
C LYS A 72 10.47 -5.26 -15.62
N SER A 73 11.07 -4.11 -15.90
CA SER A 73 12.49 -3.84 -15.61
C SER A 73 12.69 -3.24 -14.21
N GLU A 74 11.63 -3.30 -13.39
CA GLU A 74 11.57 -2.75 -12.05
C GLU A 74 11.76 -1.23 -12.00
N LYS A 75 11.71 -0.50 -13.12
CA LYS A 75 11.67 0.96 -13.07
C LYS A 75 10.31 1.38 -12.51
N CYS A 76 10.28 2.41 -11.67
CA CYS A 76 9.05 2.85 -11.05
C CYS A 76 8.96 4.37 -10.89
N ALA A 77 7.71 4.83 -10.80
CA ALA A 77 7.34 6.18 -10.44
C ALA A 77 6.37 6.14 -9.25
N VAL A 78 6.59 6.99 -8.24
CA VAL A 78 5.66 7.15 -7.13
C VAL A 78 4.45 7.95 -7.62
N LEU A 79 3.26 7.38 -7.48
CA LEU A 79 2.01 8.04 -7.87
C LEU A 79 1.31 8.67 -6.69
N HIS A 80 1.25 7.95 -5.56
CA HIS A 80 0.56 8.44 -4.37
C HIS A 80 1.16 7.83 -3.10
N TYR A 81 1.08 8.55 -1.99
CA TYR A 81 1.46 8.07 -0.68
C TYR A 81 0.61 8.78 0.38
N ALA A 82 0.42 8.12 1.52
CA ALA A 82 -0.27 8.70 2.66
C ALA A 82 0.34 8.22 3.97
N SER A 83 0.26 9.08 4.99
CA SER A 83 0.64 8.80 6.37
C SER A 83 -0.34 9.54 7.28
N TYR A 84 -1.13 8.82 8.07
CA TYR A 84 -2.14 9.44 8.94
C TYR A 84 -2.53 8.53 10.10
N LYS A 85 -3.09 9.13 11.16
CA LYS A 85 -3.68 8.38 12.27
C LYS A 85 -5.00 7.74 11.83
N SER A 86 -5.17 6.46 12.13
CA SER A 86 -6.41 5.76 11.81
C SER A 86 -7.60 6.44 12.48
N ARG A 87 -8.68 6.64 11.71
CA ARG A 87 -9.97 7.08 12.24
C ARG A 87 -10.63 5.99 13.07
N ARG A 88 -10.33 4.72 12.77
CA ARG A 88 -10.86 3.54 13.46
C ARG A 88 -9.85 3.07 14.50
N VAL A 89 -10.32 2.71 15.69
CA VAL A 89 -9.46 2.13 16.73
C VAL A 89 -9.21 0.66 16.39
N ALA A 90 -7.97 0.32 16.10
CA ALA A 90 -7.53 -1.07 16.02
C ALA A 90 -7.34 -1.61 17.45
N ARG A 91 -7.76 -2.84 17.71
CA ARG A 91 -7.55 -3.47 19.04
C ARG A 91 -6.24 -4.27 19.13
N SER A 92 -5.47 -4.28 18.06
CA SER A 92 -4.21 -5.02 17.95
C SER A 92 -3.35 -4.45 16.82
N SER A 93 -2.05 -4.76 16.84
CA SER A 93 -1.14 -4.48 15.71
C SER A 93 -1.68 -5.03 14.39
N MET A 94 -2.19 -6.26 14.44
CA MET A 94 -2.84 -6.92 13.31
C MET A 94 -4.06 -6.17 12.76
N GLY A 95 -4.83 -5.54 13.64
CA GLY A 95 -5.95 -4.69 13.27
C GLY A 95 -5.52 -3.46 12.49
N GLY A 96 -4.42 -2.83 12.93
CA GLY A 96 -3.79 -1.71 12.23
C GLY A 96 -3.34 -2.10 10.82
N GLU A 97 -2.67 -3.25 10.68
CA GLU A 97 -2.15 -3.71 9.39
C GLU A 97 -3.27 -3.96 8.39
N LYS A 98 -4.39 -4.53 8.85
CA LYS A 98 -5.59 -4.72 8.02
C LYS A 98 -6.20 -3.39 7.58
N LEU A 99 -6.30 -2.43 8.49
CA LEU A 99 -6.83 -1.10 8.17
C LEU A 99 -5.95 -0.42 7.12
N ALA A 100 -4.64 -0.42 7.30
CA ALA A 100 -3.71 0.13 6.31
C ALA A 100 -3.85 -0.56 4.95
N PHE A 101 -3.99 -1.89 4.94
CA PHE A 101 -4.17 -2.66 3.70
C PHE A 101 -5.47 -2.32 2.98
N VAL A 102 -6.59 -2.24 3.70
CA VAL A 102 -7.90 -1.89 3.13
C VAL A 102 -7.87 -0.47 2.56
N ASP A 103 -7.37 0.50 3.33
CA ASP A 103 -7.29 1.89 2.86
C ASP A 103 -6.39 2.01 1.61
N ALA A 104 -5.26 1.29 1.60
CA ALA A 104 -4.37 1.25 0.44
C ALA A 104 -5.01 0.55 -0.77
N PHE A 105 -5.78 -0.52 -0.54
CA PHE A 105 -6.52 -1.22 -1.59
C PHE A 105 -7.57 -0.31 -2.23
N ASP A 106 -8.38 0.40 -1.44
CA ASP A 106 -9.42 1.28 -1.95
C ASP A 106 -8.83 2.39 -2.83
N CYS A 107 -7.77 3.06 -2.36
CA CYS A 107 -7.08 4.09 -3.14
C CYS A 107 -6.44 3.53 -4.41
N SER A 108 -5.77 2.39 -4.33
CA SER A 108 -5.08 1.79 -5.47
C SER A 108 -6.04 1.20 -6.50
N PHE A 109 -7.19 0.68 -6.06
CA PHE A 109 -8.22 0.17 -6.96
C PHE A 109 -8.78 1.28 -7.86
N LEU A 110 -9.07 2.45 -7.28
CA LEU A 110 -9.51 3.63 -8.03
C LEU A 110 -8.42 4.13 -8.98
N LEU A 111 -7.20 4.34 -8.49
CA LEU A 111 -6.07 4.80 -9.32
C LEU A 111 -5.79 3.85 -10.49
N ARG A 112 -5.84 2.54 -10.25
CA ARG A 112 -5.68 1.52 -11.28
C ARG A 112 -6.78 1.61 -12.34
N HIS A 113 -8.02 1.83 -11.93
CA HIS A 113 -9.14 2.01 -12.86
C HIS A 113 -8.87 3.20 -13.79
N ASP A 114 -8.50 4.35 -13.22
CA ASP A 114 -8.28 5.58 -14.00
C ASP A 114 -7.09 5.45 -14.96
N ILE A 115 -5.96 4.91 -14.48
CA ILE A 115 -4.78 4.67 -15.33
C ILE A 115 -5.11 3.66 -16.43
N SER A 116 -5.86 2.60 -16.11
CA SER A 116 -6.26 1.59 -17.10
C SER A 116 -7.13 2.21 -18.20
N ARG A 117 -8.04 3.12 -17.84
CA ARG A 117 -8.88 3.87 -18.80
C ARG A 117 -8.05 4.81 -19.65
N MET A 118 -7.16 5.60 -19.04
CA MET A 118 -6.30 6.55 -19.75
C MET A 118 -5.37 5.85 -20.76
N LEU A 119 -4.84 4.67 -20.41
CA LEU A 119 -3.92 3.92 -21.26
C LEU A 119 -4.59 2.88 -22.16
N GLY A 120 -5.93 2.74 -22.07
CA GLY A 120 -6.70 1.77 -22.84
C GLY A 120 -6.30 0.31 -22.59
N ARG A 121 -5.78 -0.02 -21.41
CA ARG A 121 -5.23 -1.35 -21.08
C ARG A 121 -5.46 -1.72 -19.63
N HIS A 122 -5.56 -3.02 -19.36
CA HIS A 122 -5.68 -3.49 -17.99
C HIS A 122 -4.33 -3.41 -17.25
N ILE A 123 -4.26 -2.63 -16.18
CA ILE A 123 -3.08 -2.57 -15.31
C ILE A 123 -3.22 -3.57 -14.15
N PRO A 124 -2.31 -4.54 -14.00
CA PRO A 124 -2.27 -5.43 -12.84
C PRO A 124 -2.05 -4.65 -11.53
N LEU A 125 -2.69 -5.12 -10.45
CA LEU A 125 -2.55 -4.55 -9.11
C LEU A 125 -1.92 -5.56 -8.17
N ILE A 126 -0.76 -5.22 -7.64
CA ILE A 126 0.03 -6.04 -6.73
C ILE A 126 0.02 -5.37 -5.35
N MET A 127 -0.49 -6.08 -4.37
CA MET A 127 -0.51 -5.63 -2.98
C MET A 127 0.59 -6.32 -2.18
N LEU A 128 1.45 -5.56 -1.53
CA LEU A 128 2.58 -6.05 -0.73
C LEU A 128 2.31 -5.84 0.76
N THR A 129 2.65 -6.86 1.55
CA THR A 129 2.60 -6.81 3.01
C THR A 129 3.80 -7.53 3.60
N ASP A 130 4.27 -7.07 4.74
CA ASP A 130 5.26 -7.77 5.57
C ASP A 130 4.63 -8.61 6.68
N SER A 131 3.30 -8.58 6.81
CA SER A 131 2.56 -9.33 7.80
C SER A 131 2.16 -10.71 7.28
N LYS A 132 2.82 -11.76 7.80
CA LYS A 132 2.49 -13.16 7.47
C LYS A 132 1.06 -13.51 7.80
N ILE A 133 0.54 -12.98 8.90
CA ILE A 133 -0.82 -13.26 9.37
C ILE A 133 -1.82 -12.60 8.42
N LEU A 134 -1.63 -11.33 8.04
CA LEU A 134 -2.50 -10.67 7.06
C LEU A 134 -2.47 -11.40 5.71
N PHE A 135 -1.28 -11.79 5.26
CA PHE A 135 -1.10 -12.57 4.04
C PHE A 135 -1.89 -13.90 4.09
N ASP A 136 -1.80 -14.65 5.19
CA ASP A 136 -2.56 -15.90 5.37
C ASP A 136 -4.06 -15.67 5.46
N VAL A 137 -4.48 -14.57 6.07
CA VAL A 137 -5.88 -14.16 6.12
C VAL A 137 -6.38 -13.90 4.70
N LEU A 138 -5.69 -13.12 3.89
CA LEU A 138 -6.13 -12.82 2.52
C LEU A 138 -6.15 -14.05 1.62
N THR A 139 -5.20 -14.96 1.78
CA THR A 139 -4.96 -16.06 0.82
C THR A 139 -5.59 -17.39 1.23
N ARG A 140 -5.62 -17.72 2.53
CA ARG A 140 -6.02 -19.04 3.05
C ARG A 140 -7.38 -19.05 3.75
N SER A 141 -8.17 -17.99 3.61
CA SER A 141 -9.51 -17.85 4.22
C SER A 141 -9.55 -18.08 5.74
N ARG A 142 -8.47 -17.76 6.47
CA ARG A 142 -8.44 -17.86 7.95
C ARG A 142 -9.25 -16.73 8.59
N TYR A 143 -10.03 -17.04 9.62
CA TYR A 143 -10.77 -16.00 10.35
C TYR A 143 -9.84 -15.18 11.25
N THR A 144 -10.20 -13.93 11.47
CA THR A 144 -9.49 -13.06 12.41
C THR A 144 -10.36 -12.76 13.62
N SER A 145 -9.75 -12.55 14.77
CA SER A 145 -10.45 -12.25 16.03
C SER A 145 -11.24 -10.93 15.98
N GLU A 146 -10.80 -9.98 15.14
CA GLU A 146 -11.42 -8.67 15.02
C GLU A 146 -12.56 -8.65 13.99
N ARG A 147 -13.75 -9.12 14.44
CA ARG A 147 -14.95 -9.30 13.61
C ARG A 147 -15.36 -8.05 12.82
N ARG A 148 -15.09 -6.84 13.32
CA ARG A 148 -15.47 -5.57 12.66
C ARG A 148 -14.75 -5.35 11.34
N LEU A 149 -13.50 -5.82 11.20
CA LEU A 149 -12.72 -5.67 9.96
C LEU A 149 -12.99 -6.79 8.96
N MET A 150 -13.80 -7.80 9.33
CA MET A 150 -14.04 -8.95 8.46
C MET A 150 -14.81 -8.59 7.20
N VAL A 151 -15.66 -7.56 7.22
CA VAL A 151 -16.38 -7.10 6.02
C VAL A 151 -15.38 -6.58 4.99
N ASP A 152 -14.53 -5.63 5.38
CA ASP A 152 -13.53 -5.03 4.51
C ASP A 152 -12.51 -6.07 4.00
N ILE A 153 -12.03 -6.95 4.88
CA ILE A 153 -11.15 -8.06 4.50
C ILE A 153 -11.85 -9.01 3.51
N SER A 154 -13.14 -9.28 3.69
CA SER A 154 -13.89 -10.13 2.78
C SER A 154 -14.05 -9.48 1.40
N ALA A 155 -14.24 -8.17 1.35
CA ALA A 155 -14.24 -7.41 0.10
C ALA A 155 -12.87 -7.48 -0.59
N SER A 156 -11.76 -7.27 0.13
CA SER A 156 -10.42 -7.44 -0.45
C SER A 156 -10.14 -8.86 -0.94
N ARG A 157 -10.60 -9.88 -0.19
CA ARG A 157 -10.52 -11.28 -0.62
C ARG A 157 -11.33 -11.54 -1.88
N GLN A 158 -12.53 -11.00 -1.95
CA GLN A 158 -13.37 -11.12 -3.13
C GLN A 158 -12.70 -10.45 -4.33
N ALA A 159 -12.17 -9.23 -4.16
CA ALA A 159 -11.41 -8.55 -5.19
C ALA A 159 -10.19 -9.36 -5.66
N TYR A 160 -9.50 -10.05 -4.75
CA TYR A 160 -8.44 -10.99 -5.10
C TYR A 160 -8.97 -12.22 -5.88
N ARG A 161 -10.07 -12.82 -5.44
CA ARG A 161 -10.73 -13.96 -6.13
C ARG A 161 -11.32 -13.59 -7.49
N GLU A 162 -11.74 -12.36 -7.68
CA GLU A 162 -12.28 -11.86 -8.96
C GLU A 162 -11.17 -11.36 -9.90
N GLY A 163 -9.96 -11.14 -9.39
CA GLY A 163 -8.79 -10.71 -10.17
C GLY A 163 -8.61 -9.19 -10.25
N SER A 164 -9.43 -8.43 -9.53
CA SER A 164 -9.25 -7.00 -9.29
C SER A 164 -7.92 -6.69 -8.58
N ILE A 165 -7.55 -7.53 -7.60
CA ILE A 165 -6.17 -7.63 -7.12
C ILE A 165 -5.53 -8.78 -7.89
N SER A 166 -4.48 -8.49 -8.65
CA SER A 166 -3.80 -9.50 -9.47
C SER A 166 -3.00 -10.44 -8.58
N ASP A 167 -2.19 -9.88 -7.68
CA ASP A 167 -1.31 -10.65 -6.81
C ASP A 167 -1.19 -10.02 -5.42
N VAL A 168 -0.99 -10.87 -4.42
CA VAL A 168 -0.60 -10.47 -3.08
C VAL A 168 0.73 -11.13 -2.76
N ALA A 169 1.70 -10.36 -2.30
CA ALA A 169 3.04 -10.85 -1.97
C ALA A 169 3.43 -10.52 -0.53
N LEU A 170 4.07 -11.50 0.10
CA LEU A 170 4.73 -11.33 1.39
C LEU A 170 6.18 -10.88 1.16
N ILE A 171 6.56 -9.77 1.77
CA ILE A 171 7.91 -9.21 1.69
C ILE A 171 8.56 -9.13 3.09
N PRO A 172 9.90 -9.09 3.19
CA PRO A 172 10.56 -8.76 4.45
C PRO A 172 10.25 -7.32 4.88
N SER A 173 10.14 -7.06 6.19
CA SER A 173 9.88 -5.72 6.71
C SER A 173 10.96 -4.71 6.30
N GLU A 174 12.23 -5.11 6.17
CA GLU A 174 13.30 -4.21 5.71
C GLU A 174 13.14 -3.72 4.26
N ASP A 175 12.35 -4.43 3.46
CA ASP A 175 12.03 -4.10 2.07
C ASP A 175 10.65 -3.40 1.96
N ASN A 176 9.90 -3.29 3.06
CA ASN A 176 8.62 -2.59 3.10
C ASN A 176 8.85 -1.07 3.10
N VAL A 177 8.62 -0.45 1.95
CA VAL A 177 8.73 1.01 1.78
C VAL A 177 7.71 1.73 2.68
N ALA A 178 6.57 1.10 2.97
CA ALA A 178 5.52 1.73 3.75
C ALA A 178 5.90 2.00 5.22
N ASP A 179 6.92 1.31 5.74
CA ASP A 179 7.48 1.56 7.08
C ASP A 179 7.92 3.01 7.28
N ALA A 180 8.37 3.68 6.22
CA ALA A 180 8.76 5.09 6.26
C ALA A 180 7.60 6.02 6.66
N PHE A 181 6.35 5.59 6.40
CA PHE A 181 5.15 6.36 6.69
C PHE A 181 4.52 6.02 8.04
N THR A 182 5.03 5.02 8.75
CA THR A 182 4.48 4.56 10.04
C THR A 182 5.49 4.63 11.18
N LYS A 183 6.80 4.65 10.89
CA LYS A 183 7.87 4.61 11.89
C LYS A 183 8.77 5.84 11.84
N VAL A 184 9.30 6.25 13.00
CA VAL A 184 10.25 7.37 13.14
C VAL A 184 11.69 6.88 12.87
N CYS A 185 11.96 6.25 11.73
CA CYS A 185 13.30 5.74 11.42
C CYS A 185 13.70 6.02 9.97
N SER A 186 15.00 6.00 9.69
CA SER A 186 15.50 6.01 8.33
C SER A 186 15.04 4.72 7.64
N ASN A 187 14.27 4.85 6.56
CA ASN A 187 13.85 3.72 5.77
C ASN A 187 14.79 3.56 4.56
N GLY A 188 15.64 2.53 4.61
CA GLY A 188 16.57 2.23 3.53
C GLY A 188 15.86 1.90 2.21
N ALA A 189 14.73 1.20 2.25
CA ALA A 189 13.95 0.83 1.07
C ALA A 189 13.38 2.06 0.34
N LEU A 190 12.80 3.01 1.06
CA LEU A 190 12.31 4.27 0.49
C LEU A 190 13.47 5.07 -0.12
N ASN A 191 14.60 5.21 0.59
CA ASN A 191 15.74 5.94 0.07
C ASN A 191 16.28 5.31 -1.23
N ARG A 192 16.39 3.98 -1.29
CA ARG A 192 16.79 3.24 -2.51
C ARG A 192 15.78 3.45 -3.64
N LEU A 193 14.48 3.35 -3.36
CA LEU A 193 13.41 3.54 -4.35
C LEU A 193 13.45 4.94 -4.96
N LEU A 194 13.50 5.99 -4.11
CA LEU A 194 13.48 7.37 -4.57
C LEU A 194 14.73 7.73 -5.38
N ARG A 195 15.91 7.28 -4.94
CA ARG A 195 17.18 7.57 -5.63
C ARG A 195 17.31 6.84 -6.95
N SER A 196 17.05 5.54 -6.96
CA SER A 196 17.26 4.71 -8.15
C SER A 196 16.11 4.81 -9.16
N GLY A 197 14.91 5.21 -8.72
CA GLY A 197 13.68 5.09 -9.52
C GLY A 197 13.36 3.64 -9.85
N LYS A 198 13.77 2.69 -8.99
CA LYS A 198 13.55 1.25 -9.19
C LYS A 198 12.98 0.57 -7.96
N LEU A 199 12.15 -0.44 -8.17
CA LEU A 199 11.72 -1.38 -7.14
C LEU A 199 12.86 -2.32 -6.78
N GLN A 200 13.18 -2.36 -5.49
CA GLN A 200 14.22 -3.21 -4.94
C GLN A 200 13.69 -3.84 -3.65
N HIS A 201 12.83 -4.85 -3.81
CA HIS A 201 12.28 -5.62 -2.70
C HIS A 201 12.40 -7.11 -3.03
N ARG A 202 12.67 -7.92 -2.01
CA ARG A 202 12.59 -9.38 -2.14
C ARG A 202 11.16 -9.81 -1.84
N VAL A 203 10.71 -10.83 -2.55
CA VAL A 203 9.44 -11.48 -2.23
C VAL A 203 9.72 -12.81 -1.57
N THR A 204 9.26 -12.96 -0.34
CA THR A 204 9.36 -14.19 0.44
C THR A 204 8.37 -15.22 -0.07
N GLN A 205 7.14 -14.78 -0.37
CA GLN A 205 6.08 -15.67 -0.85
C GLN A 205 5.15 -14.95 -1.81
N TRP A 206 4.93 -15.55 -2.97
CA TRP A 206 3.86 -15.16 -3.89
C TRP A 206 2.62 -16.03 -3.70
N VAL A 207 1.45 -15.46 -3.97
CA VAL A 207 0.30 -16.26 -4.40
C VAL A 207 -0.06 -15.86 -5.82
N ILE A 208 0.56 -16.55 -6.77
CA ILE A 208 0.27 -16.40 -8.19
C ILE A 208 -1.03 -17.14 -8.47
N ARG A 209 -2.02 -16.46 -9.05
CA ARG A 209 -3.19 -17.16 -9.61
C ARG A 209 -2.77 -17.91 -10.87
N SER A 210 -3.07 -19.21 -10.96
CA SER A 210 -3.25 -19.82 -12.27
C SER A 210 -4.49 -19.19 -12.89
N LYS A 211 -4.34 -18.52 -14.05
CA LYS A 211 -5.48 -17.95 -14.78
C LYS A 211 -6.41 -19.10 -15.18
N SER A 212 -7.57 -19.24 -14.53
CA SER A 212 -8.71 -19.83 -15.22
C SER A 212 -9.25 -18.77 -16.19
N PRO A 213 -9.58 -19.13 -17.44
CA PRO A 213 -10.11 -18.17 -18.40
C PRO A 213 -11.38 -17.55 -17.83
N LEU A 214 -11.39 -16.21 -17.76
CA LEU A 214 -12.58 -15.43 -17.39
C LEU A 214 -13.72 -15.85 -18.33
N ALA A 215 -14.80 -16.40 -17.77
CA ALA A 215 -16.02 -16.56 -18.53
C ALA A 215 -16.51 -15.15 -18.94
N PRO A 216 -16.89 -14.92 -20.20
CA PRO A 216 -17.35 -13.61 -20.64
C PRO A 216 -18.57 -13.19 -19.82
N CYS A 217 -18.59 -11.92 -19.39
CA CYS A 217 -19.75 -11.30 -18.75
C CYS A 217 -20.99 -11.53 -19.62
N ARG A 218 -21.97 -12.30 -19.11
CA ARG A 218 -23.28 -12.40 -19.76
C ARG A 218 -23.94 -11.02 -19.69
N PRO A 219 -24.41 -10.46 -20.82
CA PRO A 219 -25.26 -9.28 -20.79
C PRO A 219 -26.50 -9.58 -19.96
N LEU A 220 -26.88 -8.63 -19.10
CA LEU A 220 -28.19 -8.63 -18.43
C LEU A 220 -29.26 -8.54 -19.51
N THR A 221 -29.87 -9.67 -19.85
CA THR A 221 -31.07 -9.66 -20.69
C THR A 221 -32.23 -9.17 -19.84
N SER A 222 -32.68 -7.94 -20.12
CA SER A 222 -33.97 -7.44 -19.65
C SER A 222 -35.06 -8.34 -20.21
N LYS A 223 -35.67 -9.17 -19.37
CA LYS A 223 -36.93 -9.82 -19.72
C LYS A 223 -38.01 -8.74 -19.80
N THR A 224 -38.32 -8.27 -21.00
CA THR A 224 -39.60 -7.64 -21.30
C THR A 224 -40.68 -8.72 -21.23
N GLY A 225 -41.55 -8.63 -20.22
CA GLY A 225 -42.73 -9.48 -20.10
C GLY A 225 -43.79 -9.06 -21.12
N GLN A 226 -44.29 -10.04 -21.86
CA GLN A 226 -45.66 -10.07 -22.39
C GLN A 226 -46.47 -11.00 -21.49
#